data_AF-A0A5B9Y7B3-F1
#
_entry.id   AF-A0A5B9Y7B3-F1
#
_cell.length_a   1.000
_cell.length_b   1.000
_cell.length_c   1.000
_cell.angle_alpha   90.00
_cell.angle_beta   90.00
_cell.angle_gamma   90.00
#
_symmetry.space_group_name_H-M   'P 1'
#
loop_
_entity.id
_entity.type
_entity.pdbx_description
1 polymer ?
#
loop_
_entity_poly.entity_id
_entity_poly.type
_entity_poly.pdbx_seq_one_letter_code
_entity_poly.pdbx_strand_id
1 'polypeptide(L)'
;MKKLLISLAAAGIAGGAVTPAVYAVMNNTRDDEEAPIHQREESFSYSLDIRAMLPENEIKYGEKIMISGGGEQDPLQKVIWKISDRAKELKSNKYELNAISSVLSGTNSGANGFAHVKSMNEVLQYNIVKVRRQWIQIDYRNNSISNEYNVRIGADFEVANQSSGPFINIDNVQLSSFAGFFPFKTVGEILKIFSNNLSMIYYIVIDISHIDSHADAGIEHTKLDAYLYVNQMLESLNGGGSGVKWREQILKYIQDLLDAQITSIDKFEKIYKAVDNGKGGYELGEQLAANYQLFHDTDPYFYVEVTSKKQAIGKFYLLIENYVAIEAITQ
;
A
#
# COMPACT_ATOMS: atom_id res chain seq x y z
N MET A 1 -8.00 -39.94 0.92
CA MET A 1 -7.32 -38.63 1.08
C MET A 1 -8.39 -37.57 1.28
N LYS A 2 -8.48 -37.02 2.50
CA LYS A 2 -9.53 -36.06 2.89
C LYS A 2 -9.22 -34.69 2.27
N LYS A 3 -10.11 -34.22 1.39
CA LYS A 3 -10.06 -32.86 0.82
C LYS A 3 -10.56 -31.88 1.89
N LEU A 4 -9.68 -31.02 2.38
CA LEU A 4 -10.07 -29.90 3.23
C LEU A 4 -10.49 -28.75 2.31
N LEU A 5 -11.80 -28.64 2.09
CA LEU A 5 -12.44 -27.44 1.54
C LEU A 5 -12.43 -26.39 2.65
N ILE A 6 -11.62 -25.35 2.50
CA ILE A 6 -11.75 -24.15 3.32
C ILE A 6 -12.52 -23.16 2.47
N SER A 7 -13.81 -23.03 2.79
CA SER A 7 -14.65 -21.94 2.31
C SER A 7 -14.04 -20.61 2.77
N LEU A 8 -13.64 -19.75 1.85
CA LEU A 8 -13.70 -18.31 2.07
C LEU A 8 -15.18 -17.93 2.08
N ALA A 9 -15.87 -18.28 3.17
CA ALA A 9 -17.13 -17.67 3.48
C ALA A 9 -16.81 -16.22 3.84
N ALA A 10 -17.46 -15.29 3.15
CA ALA A 10 -17.57 -13.90 3.56
C ALA A 10 -18.22 -13.85 4.95
N ALA A 11 -17.41 -14.03 5.99
CA ALA A 11 -17.79 -13.75 7.35
C ALA A 11 -17.45 -12.29 7.60
N GLY A 12 -18.48 -11.46 7.76
CA GLY A 12 -18.32 -10.11 8.30
C GLY A 12 -17.56 -10.20 9.62
N ILE A 13 -16.39 -9.56 9.68
CA ILE A 13 -15.65 -9.37 10.93
C ILE A 13 -15.93 -7.94 11.38
N ALA A 14 -16.99 -7.81 12.18
CA ALA A 14 -17.02 -6.81 13.22
C ALA A 14 -15.86 -7.11 14.20
N GLY A 15 -14.96 -6.15 14.39
CA GLY A 15 -14.06 -6.04 15.53
C GLY A 15 -13.12 -7.23 15.79
N GLY A 16 -12.00 -7.30 15.07
CA GLY A 16 -10.90 -8.20 15.46
C GLY A 16 -9.80 -8.26 14.41
N ALA A 17 -8.66 -7.65 14.73
CA ALA A 17 -7.35 -7.73 14.06
C ALA A 17 -7.40 -8.10 12.55
N VAL A 18 -7.43 -7.08 11.70
CA VAL A 18 -7.28 -7.21 10.24
C VAL A 18 -6.00 -7.99 9.96
N THR A 19 -6.14 -9.25 9.55
CA THR A 19 -5.00 -10.05 9.09
C THR A 19 -4.53 -9.40 7.79
N PRO A 20 -3.24 -9.04 7.67
CA PRO A 20 -2.90 -7.97 6.76
C PRO A 20 -2.68 -8.49 5.31
N ALA A 21 -3.31 -7.83 4.33
CA ALA A 21 -3.63 -8.37 3.01
C ALA A 21 -2.42 -8.81 2.14
N VAL A 22 -1.32 -8.05 2.06
CA VAL A 22 -0.19 -8.36 1.16
C VAL A 22 0.58 -9.61 1.59
N TYR A 23 0.95 -9.76 2.87
CA TYR A 23 1.60 -10.99 3.35
C TYR A 23 0.73 -12.24 3.20
N ALA A 24 -0.58 -12.13 3.44
CA ALA A 24 -1.50 -13.24 3.21
C ALA A 24 -1.56 -13.62 1.74
N VAL A 25 -1.57 -12.64 0.84
CA VAL A 25 -1.58 -12.85 -0.61
C VAL A 25 -0.23 -13.40 -1.11
N MET A 26 0.92 -12.89 -0.64
CA MET A 26 2.25 -13.38 -1.03
C MET A 26 2.55 -14.81 -0.53
N ASN A 27 1.96 -15.22 0.61
CA ASN A 27 2.23 -16.54 1.20
C ASN A 27 1.14 -17.59 0.94
N ASN A 28 -0.09 -17.20 0.57
CA ASN A 28 -1.20 -18.13 0.30
C ASN A 28 -1.53 -18.33 -1.19
N THR A 29 -0.79 -17.73 -2.13
CA THR A 29 -0.91 -18.10 -3.55
C THR A 29 -0.30 -19.47 -3.78
N ARG A 30 -1.10 -20.51 -3.48
CA ARG A 30 -0.97 -21.83 -4.10
C ARG A 30 -1.42 -21.71 -5.55
N ASP A 31 -0.52 -22.10 -6.44
CA ASP A 31 -0.74 -22.54 -7.82
C ASP A 31 -1.58 -21.58 -8.69
N ASP A 32 -0.88 -20.60 -9.28
CA ASP A 32 -0.85 -20.33 -10.75
C ASP A 32 -0.93 -18.85 -11.20
N GLU A 33 -1.20 -17.86 -10.34
CA GLU A 33 -1.01 -16.43 -10.69
C GLU A 33 -0.46 -15.65 -9.48
N GLU A 34 0.77 -15.16 -9.56
CA GLU A 34 1.31 -14.20 -8.57
C GLU A 34 0.42 -12.96 -8.57
N ALA A 35 -0.06 -12.56 -7.39
CA ALA A 35 -0.91 -11.37 -7.28
C ALA A 35 -0.17 -10.13 -7.81
N PRO A 36 -0.85 -9.24 -8.57
CA PRO A 36 -0.23 -8.01 -9.04
C PRO A 36 0.12 -7.11 -7.85
N ILE A 37 1.41 -6.86 -7.66
CA ILE A 37 1.95 -5.98 -6.63
C ILE A 37 2.34 -4.66 -7.27
N HIS A 38 1.72 -3.57 -6.81
CA HIS A 38 2.08 -2.21 -7.20
C HIS A 38 3.08 -1.62 -6.22
N GLN A 39 4.02 -0.85 -6.74
CA GLN A 39 4.99 -0.11 -5.93
C GLN A 39 4.64 1.37 -5.95
N ARG A 40 4.65 1.98 -4.77
CA ARG A 40 4.47 3.43 -4.60
C ARG A 40 5.62 3.98 -3.78
N GLU A 41 6.37 4.91 -4.37
CA GLU A 41 7.47 5.60 -3.69
C GLU A 41 6.97 6.87 -3.00
N GLU A 42 7.30 7.05 -1.72
CA GLU A 42 7.06 8.29 -0.99
C GLU A 42 8.27 8.66 -0.12
N SER A 43 8.39 9.93 0.24
CA SER A 43 9.55 10.46 0.97
C SER A 43 9.14 11.19 2.24
N PHE A 44 9.81 10.89 3.35
CA PHE A 44 9.52 11.46 4.66
C PHE A 44 10.77 12.11 5.25
N SER A 45 10.65 13.39 5.58
CA SER A 45 11.78 14.16 6.08
C SER A 45 11.63 14.58 7.54
N TYR A 46 12.76 14.62 8.25
CA TYR A 46 12.87 15.28 9.55
C TYR A 46 14.20 16.03 9.66
N SER A 47 14.26 16.96 10.61
CA SER A 47 15.47 17.72 10.92
C SER A 47 15.72 17.80 12.42
N LEU A 48 16.99 17.94 12.80
CA LEU A 48 17.48 18.12 14.16
C LEU A 48 18.47 19.29 14.20
N ASP A 49 18.27 20.23 15.12
CA ASP A 49 19.28 21.25 15.45
C ASP A 49 20.19 20.68 16.55
N ILE A 50 21.35 20.19 16.14
CA ILE A 50 22.31 19.52 17.05
C ILE A 50 22.89 20.53 18.05
N ARG A 51 23.03 21.80 17.66
CA ARG A 51 23.62 22.84 18.53
C ARG A 51 22.72 23.16 19.70
N ALA A 52 21.41 23.20 19.46
CA ALA A 52 20.43 23.43 20.51
C ALA A 52 20.43 22.30 21.57
N MET A 53 20.90 21.12 21.21
CA MET A 53 20.87 19.93 22.06
C MET A 53 22.16 19.75 22.88
N LEU A 54 23.30 20.30 22.41
CA LEU A 54 24.63 20.07 22.99
C LEU A 54 25.55 21.30 22.88
N PRO A 55 25.18 22.47 23.43
CA PRO A 55 25.83 23.73 23.09
C PRO A 55 27.33 23.84 23.49
N GLU A 56 27.82 23.04 24.45
CA GLU A 56 29.15 23.26 25.06
C GLU A 56 29.95 21.98 25.38
N ASN A 57 29.53 20.80 24.91
CA ASN A 57 30.25 19.57 25.21
C ASN A 57 31.53 19.45 24.37
N GLU A 58 32.66 19.22 25.05
CA GLU A 58 33.90 18.75 24.39
C GLU A 58 33.62 17.44 23.66
N ILE A 59 34.12 17.33 22.44
CA ILE A 59 34.03 16.10 21.66
C ILE A 59 35.07 15.11 22.16
N LYS A 60 34.59 13.98 22.68
CA LYS A 60 35.41 12.79 22.87
C LYS A 60 35.31 11.91 21.65
N TYR A 61 36.38 11.87 20.85
CA TYR A 61 36.43 11.06 19.64
C TYR A 61 36.20 9.57 19.95
N GLY A 62 35.36 8.92 19.15
CA GLY A 62 34.96 7.52 19.30
C GLY A 62 33.82 7.28 20.30
N GLU A 63 33.43 8.28 21.10
CA GLU A 63 32.28 8.15 22.01
C GLU A 63 30.97 8.57 21.32
N LYS A 64 29.88 7.93 21.73
CA LYS A 64 28.52 8.32 21.32
C LYS A 64 28.01 9.44 22.20
N ILE A 65 27.65 10.53 21.56
CA ILE A 65 27.02 11.67 22.20
C ILE A 65 25.53 11.60 21.91
N MET A 66 24.72 11.62 22.98
CA MET A 66 23.28 11.54 22.82
C MET A 66 22.70 12.89 22.39
N ILE A 67 21.97 12.89 21.27
CA ILE A 67 21.30 14.09 20.75
C ILE A 67 19.81 14.10 21.07
N SER A 68 19.18 12.93 21.25
CA SER A 68 17.79 12.83 21.71
C SER A 68 17.58 11.60 22.59
N GLY A 69 16.72 11.73 23.60
CA GLY A 69 16.25 10.63 24.46
C GLY A 69 15.05 9.86 23.89
N GLY A 70 14.67 10.10 22.63
CA GLY A 70 13.54 9.43 21.99
C GLY A 70 12.17 9.91 22.47
N GLY A 71 11.16 9.05 22.31
CA GLY A 71 9.78 9.33 22.72
C GLY A 71 8.96 10.12 21.70
N GLU A 72 7.73 10.49 22.07
CA GLU A 72 6.71 11.02 21.15
C GLU A 72 7.10 12.35 20.47
N GLN A 73 7.95 13.14 21.14
CA GLN A 73 8.40 14.42 20.62
C GLN A 73 9.61 14.31 19.69
N ASP A 74 10.25 13.15 19.66
CA ASP A 74 11.41 12.90 18.82
C ASP A 74 11.03 13.01 17.32
N PRO A 75 11.74 13.84 16.52
CA PRO A 75 11.43 14.02 15.10
C PRO A 75 11.49 12.73 14.27
N LEU A 76 12.41 11.81 14.59
CA LEU A 76 12.50 10.51 13.93
C LEU A 76 11.32 9.63 14.32
N GLN A 77 10.89 9.64 15.60
CA GLN A 77 9.69 8.91 16.04
C GLN A 77 8.44 9.36 15.27
N LYS A 78 8.27 10.68 15.09
CA LYS A 78 7.16 11.25 14.32
C LYS A 78 7.17 10.80 12.86
N VAL A 79 8.35 10.71 12.23
CA VAL A 79 8.47 10.20 10.87
C VAL A 79 8.13 8.71 10.78
N ILE A 80 8.58 7.90 11.73
CA ILE A 80 8.27 6.47 11.78
C ILE A 80 6.76 6.23 11.90
N TRP A 81 6.07 7.02 12.73
CA TRP A 81 4.61 6.95 12.82
C TRP A 81 3.93 7.35 11.51
N LYS A 82 4.37 8.43 10.87
CA LYS A 82 3.84 8.81 9.55
C LYS A 82 4.02 7.71 8.50
N ILE A 83 5.17 7.03 8.48
CA ILE A 83 5.42 5.88 7.59
C ILE A 83 4.41 4.75 7.89
N SER A 84 4.24 4.40 9.17
CA SER A 84 3.31 3.35 9.58
C SER A 84 1.84 3.69 9.27
N ASP A 85 1.41 4.92 9.55
CA ASP A 85 0.05 5.38 9.27
C ASP A 85 -0.22 5.43 7.77
N ARG A 86 0.78 5.86 6.99
CA ARG A 86 0.68 5.83 5.53
C ARG A 86 0.52 4.42 4.97
N ALA A 87 1.23 3.44 5.53
CA ALA A 87 1.03 2.04 5.15
C ALA A 87 -0.42 1.60 5.36
N LYS A 88 -1.03 1.97 6.50
CA LYS A 88 -2.44 1.65 6.80
C LYS A 88 -3.40 2.34 5.83
N GLU A 89 -3.18 3.62 5.52
CA GLU A 89 -4.00 4.37 4.54
C GLU A 89 -3.95 3.70 3.16
N LEU A 90 -2.77 3.24 2.74
CA LEU A 90 -2.58 2.55 1.46
C LEU A 90 -3.04 1.08 1.51
N LYS A 91 -3.66 0.63 2.61
CA LYS A 91 -4.04 -0.77 2.86
C LYS A 91 -2.86 -1.73 2.64
N SER A 92 -1.64 -1.25 2.89
CA SER A 92 -0.38 -1.96 2.72
C SER A 92 0.16 -2.42 4.06
N ASN A 93 0.71 -3.62 4.07
CA ASN A 93 1.41 -4.21 5.21
C ASN A 93 2.82 -4.66 4.86
N LYS A 94 3.31 -4.23 3.71
CA LYS A 94 4.69 -4.44 3.28
C LYS A 94 5.21 -3.14 2.72
N TYR A 95 6.25 -2.62 3.34
CA TYR A 95 6.96 -1.44 2.88
C TYR A 95 8.42 -1.59 3.27
N GLU A 96 9.30 -0.95 2.51
CA GLU A 96 10.72 -0.94 2.79
C GLU A 96 11.31 0.43 2.50
N LEU A 97 12.37 0.77 3.22
CA LEU A 97 13.22 1.88 2.91
C LEU A 97 14.05 1.52 1.68
N ASN A 98 14.06 2.41 0.69
CA ASN A 98 14.87 2.32 -0.51
C ASN A 98 16.17 3.12 -0.34
N ALA A 99 16.06 4.32 0.24
CA ALA A 99 17.20 5.21 0.43
C ALA A 99 17.03 6.10 1.65
N ILE A 100 18.18 6.51 2.22
CA ILE A 100 18.27 7.62 3.16
C ILE A 100 19.14 8.67 2.50
N SER A 101 18.64 9.90 2.39
CA SER A 101 19.45 11.04 1.98
C SER A 101 19.59 12.00 3.14
N SER A 102 20.83 12.34 3.46
CA SER A 102 21.13 13.18 4.62
C SER A 102 21.81 14.46 4.17
N VAL A 103 21.31 15.58 4.67
CA VAL A 103 21.87 16.91 4.41
C VAL A 103 22.30 17.51 5.72
N LEU A 104 23.47 18.13 5.67
CA LEU A 104 24.10 18.79 6.80
C LEU A 104 24.37 20.24 6.42
N SER A 105 23.70 21.15 7.12
CA SER A 105 23.83 22.56 6.81
C SER A 105 25.26 23.03 7.14
N GLY A 106 25.91 23.70 6.19
CA GLY A 106 27.25 24.26 6.37
C GLY A 106 28.39 23.37 5.84
N THR A 107 28.10 22.25 5.19
CA THR A 107 29.08 21.44 4.46
C THR A 107 28.86 21.52 2.96
N ASN A 108 29.93 21.73 2.18
CA ASN A 108 29.88 21.72 0.69
C ASN A 108 29.84 20.30 0.10
N SER A 109 29.97 19.27 0.94
CA SER A 109 29.89 17.87 0.55
C SER A 109 28.44 17.39 0.68
N GLY A 110 27.79 17.10 -0.44
CA GLY A 110 26.64 16.20 -0.42
C GLY A 110 27.11 14.86 0.12
N ALA A 111 26.56 14.41 1.25
CA ALA A 111 26.90 13.11 1.78
C ALA A 111 26.46 12.06 0.75
N ASN A 112 27.36 11.15 0.38
CA ASN A 112 26.98 9.93 -0.34
C ASN A 112 26.12 9.09 0.61
N GLY A 113 24.81 9.36 0.65
CA GLY A 113 23.83 8.79 1.58
C GLY A 113 23.47 7.32 1.36
N PHE A 114 24.11 6.63 0.40
CA PHE A 114 23.83 5.22 0.13
C PHE A 114 24.54 4.28 1.12
N ALA A 115 24.13 4.34 2.37
CA ALA A 115 24.32 3.33 3.42
C ALA A 115 23.47 3.87 4.58
N HIS A 116 22.38 3.25 5.04
CA HIS A 116 22.33 2.07 5.91
C HIS A 116 20.92 1.46 5.88
N VAL A 117 20.38 1.32 4.67
CA VAL A 117 19.00 0.91 4.39
C VAL A 117 18.64 -0.42 5.04
N LYS A 118 19.55 -1.40 5.02
CA LYS A 118 19.31 -2.75 5.54
C LYS A 118 18.94 -2.77 7.03
N SER A 119 19.72 -2.12 7.88
CA SER A 119 19.48 -2.13 9.34
C SER A 119 18.21 -1.36 9.70
N MET A 120 17.88 -0.29 8.97
CA MET A 120 16.60 0.38 9.17
C MET A 120 15.44 -0.48 8.68
N ASN A 121 15.61 -1.22 7.58
CA ASN A 121 14.62 -2.20 7.14
C ASN A 121 14.43 -3.34 8.13
N GLU A 122 15.44 -3.74 8.91
CA GLU A 122 15.28 -4.69 10.03
C GLU A 122 14.41 -4.14 11.16
N VAL A 123 14.47 -2.83 11.42
CA VAL A 123 13.61 -2.15 12.40
C VAL A 123 12.16 -2.04 11.89
N LEU A 124 11.98 -1.69 10.62
CA LEU A 124 10.66 -1.42 10.03
C LEU A 124 9.81 -2.68 9.76
N GLN A 125 10.35 -3.88 9.96
CA GLN A 125 9.60 -5.15 9.84
C GLN A 125 8.60 -5.34 10.99
N TYR A 126 8.77 -4.60 12.09
CA TYR A 126 7.97 -4.74 13.29
C TYR A 126 6.77 -3.80 13.28
N ASN A 127 5.64 -4.26 13.81
CA ASN A 127 4.40 -3.47 13.88
C ASN A 127 4.51 -2.26 14.81
N ILE A 128 5.36 -2.35 15.84
CA ILE A 128 5.59 -1.30 16.82
C ILE A 128 7.07 -0.98 16.81
N VAL A 129 7.39 0.28 16.53
CA VAL A 129 8.75 0.80 16.50
C VAL A 129 8.82 2.05 17.37
N LYS A 130 9.68 2.01 18.39
CA LYS A 130 9.96 3.15 19.27
C LYS A 130 11.43 3.55 19.18
N VAL A 131 11.69 4.82 18.94
CA VAL A 131 13.02 5.43 19.06
C VAL A 131 13.33 5.55 20.54
N ARG A 132 14.32 4.81 21.02
CA ARG A 132 14.82 4.93 22.40
C ARG A 132 15.74 6.13 22.54
N ARG A 133 16.58 6.39 21.54
CA ARG A 133 17.51 7.50 21.52
C ARG A 133 18.15 7.68 20.15
N GLN A 134 18.60 8.90 19.87
CA GLN A 134 19.42 9.22 18.71
C GLN A 134 20.78 9.69 19.18
N TRP A 135 21.85 9.26 18.50
CA TRP A 135 23.24 9.54 18.84
C TRP A 135 24.01 10.09 17.65
N ILE A 136 25.04 10.87 17.97
CA ILE A 136 26.12 11.25 17.05
C ILE A 136 27.43 10.66 17.57
N GLN A 137 28.26 10.14 16.67
CA GLN A 137 29.60 9.64 16.99
C GLN A 137 30.59 10.23 16.00
N ILE A 138 31.77 10.59 16.47
CA ILE A 138 32.82 11.19 15.64
C ILE A 138 34.07 10.38 15.82
N ASP A 139 34.44 9.64 14.78
CA ASP A 139 35.68 8.89 14.75
C ASP A 139 36.78 9.75 14.14
N TYR A 140 37.94 9.77 14.78
CA TYR A 140 39.15 10.38 14.23
C TYR A 140 40.08 9.28 13.71
N ARG A 141 40.49 9.41 12.45
CA ARG A 141 41.55 8.59 11.85
C ARG A 141 42.73 9.49 11.48
N ASN A 142 43.85 9.21 12.13
CA ASN A 142 45.13 9.80 11.75
C ASN A 142 45.79 8.90 10.70
N ASN A 143 45.72 9.31 9.44
CA ASN A 143 46.42 8.64 8.35
C ASN A 143 47.62 9.49 7.93
N SER A 144 48.66 8.87 7.36
CA SER A 144 49.91 9.53 6.96
C SER A 144 49.75 10.66 5.93
N ILE A 145 48.58 10.80 5.30
CA ILE A 145 48.31 11.76 4.22
C ILE A 145 47.34 12.86 4.66
N SER A 146 46.38 12.56 5.55
CA SER A 146 45.44 13.55 6.08
C SER A 146 44.74 13.05 7.35
N ASN A 147 44.30 14.03 8.16
CA ASN A 147 43.38 13.81 9.27
C ASN A 147 41.96 13.67 8.70
N GLU A 148 41.31 12.54 8.95
CA GLU A 148 39.92 12.30 8.55
C GLU A 148 39.04 12.14 9.79
N TYR A 149 37.94 12.88 9.81
CA TYR A 149 36.90 12.80 10.83
C TYR A 149 35.66 12.19 10.20
N ASN A 150 35.22 11.03 10.68
CA ASN A 150 33.99 10.41 10.21
C ASN A 150 32.91 10.63 11.26
N VAL A 151 31.91 11.43 10.91
CA VAL A 151 30.78 11.67 11.77
C VAL A 151 29.65 10.75 11.35
N ARG A 152 29.10 10.04 12.32
CA ARG A 152 28.01 9.09 12.17
C ARG A 152 26.84 9.54 12.99
N ILE A 153 25.65 9.46 12.42
CA ILE A 153 24.41 9.69 13.13
C ILE A 153 23.60 8.41 13.06
N GLY A 154 23.04 8.00 14.18
CA GLY A 154 22.24 6.79 14.28
C GLY A 154 21.24 6.85 15.42
N ALA A 155 20.50 5.76 15.57
CA ALA A 155 19.46 5.60 16.56
C ALA A 155 19.48 4.19 17.15
N ASP A 156 18.89 4.08 18.34
CA ASP A 156 18.59 2.81 18.97
C ASP A 156 17.07 2.69 19.12
N PHE A 157 16.57 1.48 18.90
CA PHE A 157 15.14 1.20 18.82
C PHE A 157 14.69 0.14 19.82
N GLU A 158 13.44 0.26 20.24
CA GLU A 158 12.67 -0.79 20.90
C GLU A 158 11.54 -1.22 19.94
N VAL A 159 11.47 -2.49 19.58
CA VAL A 159 10.53 -3.00 18.57
C VAL A 159 9.71 -4.18 19.07
N ALA A 160 8.47 -4.33 18.58
CA ALA A 160 7.60 -5.47 18.89
C ALA A 160 6.61 -5.76 17.75
N ASN A 161 6.19 -7.03 17.63
CA ASN A 161 5.16 -7.44 16.67
C ASN A 161 3.72 -7.23 17.21
N GLN A 162 3.54 -7.15 18.53
CA GLN A 162 2.24 -6.98 19.17
C GLN A 162 2.41 -6.13 20.43
N SER A 163 1.39 -5.34 20.78
CA SER A 163 1.46 -4.39 21.91
C SER A 163 1.69 -5.04 23.27
N SER A 164 1.27 -6.30 23.43
CA SER A 164 1.48 -7.11 24.64
C SER A 164 2.64 -8.10 24.52
N GLY A 165 3.39 -8.08 23.42
CA GLY A 165 4.51 -8.98 23.16
C GLY A 165 5.83 -8.52 23.79
N PRO A 166 6.87 -9.37 23.77
CA PRO A 166 8.20 -8.96 24.22
C PRO A 166 8.76 -7.90 23.28
N PHE A 167 9.32 -6.84 23.87
CA PHE A 167 10.09 -5.85 23.14
C PHE A 167 11.52 -6.35 22.91
N ILE A 168 12.04 -6.10 21.72
CA ILE A 168 13.42 -6.40 21.31
C ILE A 168 14.16 -5.07 21.12
N ASN A 169 15.39 -5.00 21.61
CA ASN A 169 16.25 -3.84 21.38
C ASN A 169 17.06 -4.04 20.12
N ILE A 170 17.02 -3.05 19.22
CA ILE A 170 17.88 -2.97 18.04
C ILE A 170 18.73 -1.71 18.21
N ASP A 171 19.96 -1.89 18.66
CA ASP A 171 20.89 -0.80 18.94
C ASP A 171 21.83 -0.55 17.75
N ASN A 172 22.41 0.65 17.71
CA ASN A 172 23.46 1.06 16.78
C ASN A 172 23.02 1.10 15.31
N VAL A 173 21.74 1.39 15.05
CA VAL A 173 21.23 1.55 13.69
C VAL A 173 21.73 2.89 13.15
N GLN A 174 22.73 2.83 12.29
CA GLN A 174 23.27 4.01 11.65
C GLN A 174 22.26 4.54 10.62
N LEU A 175 22.03 5.85 10.60
CA LEU A 175 21.12 6.52 9.66
C LEU A 175 21.91 7.26 8.58
N SER A 176 23.09 7.78 8.94
CA SER A 176 23.95 8.51 8.01
C SER A 176 25.41 8.49 8.46
N SER A 177 26.33 8.71 7.52
CA SER A 177 27.70 9.12 7.82
C SER A 177 28.24 10.11 6.81
N PHE A 178 29.18 10.93 7.25
CA PHE A 178 29.81 11.95 6.44
C PHE A 178 31.26 12.14 6.90
N ALA A 179 32.14 12.28 5.91
CA ALA A 179 33.53 12.61 6.14
C ALA A 179 33.68 14.14 6.31
N GLY A 180 34.47 14.53 7.30
CA GLY A 180 34.95 15.87 7.54
C GLY A 180 36.47 15.89 7.56
N PHE A 181 37.05 16.96 7.02
CA PHE A 181 38.51 17.15 6.94
C PHE A 181 39.02 18.25 7.89
N PHE A 182 38.17 18.70 8.81
CA PHE A 182 38.50 19.75 9.78
C PHE A 182 38.32 19.21 11.22
N PRO A 183 39.25 19.53 12.14
CA PRO A 183 39.09 19.21 13.55
C PRO A 183 37.89 19.95 14.15
N PHE A 184 37.13 19.26 14.99
CA PHE A 184 36.01 19.84 15.74
C PHE A 184 36.39 19.89 17.22
N LYS A 185 36.29 21.06 17.85
CA LYS A 185 36.59 21.21 19.29
C LYS A 185 35.36 21.02 20.16
N THR A 186 34.20 21.43 19.65
CA THR A 186 32.92 21.34 20.36
C THR A 186 31.83 20.82 19.44
N VAL A 187 30.77 20.25 20.02
CA VAL A 187 29.57 19.87 19.24
C VAL A 187 28.92 21.09 18.59
N GLY A 188 29.07 22.30 19.16
CA GLY A 188 28.57 23.54 18.56
C GLY A 188 29.31 23.96 17.27
N GLU A 189 30.56 23.53 17.09
CA GLU A 189 31.35 23.72 15.86
C GLU A 189 30.95 22.72 14.76
N ILE A 190 30.20 21.69 15.12
CA ILE A 190 29.63 20.71 14.21
C ILE A 190 28.28 21.25 13.72
N LEU A 191 28.06 21.12 12.42
CA LEU A 191 26.76 20.99 11.74
C LEU A 191 25.55 21.63 12.44
N LYS A 192 25.06 22.73 11.88
CA LYS A 192 23.97 23.49 12.51
C LYS A 192 22.64 22.75 12.52
N ILE A 193 22.26 22.16 11.38
CA ILE A 193 21.01 21.45 11.15
C ILE A 193 21.36 20.18 10.39
N PHE A 194 20.91 19.05 10.94
CA PHE A 194 20.91 17.76 10.27
C PHE A 194 19.51 17.47 9.77
N SER A 195 19.39 17.11 8.50
CA SER A 195 18.13 16.71 7.88
C SER A 195 18.28 15.34 7.27
N ASN A 196 17.31 14.46 7.49
CA ASN A 196 17.18 13.22 6.71
C ASN A 196 15.91 13.25 5.90
N ASN A 197 16.00 12.64 4.72
CA ASN A 197 14.89 12.23 3.92
C ASN A 197 14.93 10.70 3.77
N LEU A 198 13.84 10.03 4.17
CA LEU A 198 13.67 8.58 4.07
C LEU A 198 12.76 8.30 2.88
N SER A 199 13.31 7.70 1.83
CA SER A 199 12.57 7.27 0.65
C SER A 199 12.06 5.85 0.84
N MET A 200 10.75 5.69 0.92
CA MET A 200 10.04 4.44 1.18
C MET A 200 9.41 3.90 -0.10
N ILE A 201 9.44 2.58 -0.29
CA ILE A 201 8.63 1.84 -1.27
C ILE A 201 7.51 1.13 -0.50
N TYR A 202 6.26 1.43 -0.81
CA TYR A 202 5.08 0.70 -0.34
C TYR A 202 4.65 -0.32 -1.39
N TYR A 203 4.39 -1.55 -0.97
CA TYR A 203 3.85 -2.60 -1.82
C TYR A 203 2.34 -2.71 -1.57
N ILE A 204 1.56 -2.52 -2.63
CA ILE A 204 0.11 -2.45 -2.56
C ILE A 204 -0.47 -3.57 -3.41
N VAL A 205 -1.43 -4.30 -2.83
CA VAL A 205 -2.28 -5.24 -3.57
C VAL A 205 -3.66 -4.62 -3.62
N ILE A 206 -4.18 -4.43 -4.83
CA ILE A 206 -5.54 -3.93 -5.03
C ILE A 206 -6.47 -5.15 -5.05
N ASP A 207 -7.54 -5.12 -4.25
CA ASP A 207 -8.58 -6.15 -4.23
C ASP A 207 -9.90 -5.54 -4.73
N ILE A 208 -10.45 -6.14 -5.78
CA ILE A 208 -11.74 -5.73 -6.35
C ILE A 208 -12.88 -6.70 -6.02
N SER A 209 -12.69 -7.59 -5.04
CA SER A 209 -13.70 -8.57 -4.63
C SER A 209 -14.97 -7.90 -4.14
N HIS A 210 -16.05 -8.01 -4.92
CA HIS A 210 -17.35 -7.44 -4.60
C HIS A 210 -18.47 -8.17 -5.34
N ILE A 211 -19.68 -8.18 -4.75
CA ILE A 211 -20.90 -8.62 -5.41
C ILE A 211 -21.94 -7.53 -5.14
N ASP A 212 -22.43 -6.91 -6.21
CA ASP A 212 -23.49 -5.91 -6.08
C ASP A 212 -24.76 -6.55 -5.50
N SER A 213 -25.44 -5.81 -4.62
CA SER A 213 -26.77 -6.17 -4.12
C SER A 213 -27.90 -5.47 -4.87
N HIS A 214 -27.59 -4.35 -5.55
CA HIS A 214 -28.49 -3.49 -6.31
C HIS A 214 -27.80 -3.02 -7.59
N ALA A 215 -28.56 -2.64 -8.61
CA ALA A 215 -28.03 -2.23 -9.92
C ALA A 215 -27.59 -0.75 -9.93
N ASP A 216 -26.67 -0.38 -9.04
CA ASP A 216 -26.30 1.02 -8.77
C ASP A 216 -25.31 1.60 -9.79
N ALA A 217 -24.72 0.77 -10.65
CA ALA A 217 -23.75 1.20 -11.65
C ALA A 217 -24.36 2.10 -12.75
N GLY A 218 -25.69 2.19 -12.85
CA GLY A 218 -26.39 3.01 -13.83
C GLY A 218 -26.16 2.54 -15.27
N ILE A 219 -25.86 1.26 -15.46
CA ILE A 219 -25.65 0.64 -16.76
C ILE A 219 -26.93 -0.06 -17.16
N GLU A 220 -27.65 0.59 -18.05
CA GLU A 220 -28.83 0.03 -18.68
C GLU A 220 -28.46 -0.48 -20.06
N HIS A 221 -28.73 -1.76 -20.31
CA HIS A 221 -28.59 -2.32 -21.65
C HIS A 221 -29.90 -2.12 -22.41
N THR A 222 -29.98 -1.09 -23.26
CA THR A 222 -31.19 -0.84 -24.06
C THR A 222 -31.15 -1.61 -25.39
N LYS A 223 -32.03 -2.61 -25.57
CA LYS A 223 -32.35 -3.15 -26.90
C LYS A 223 -33.86 -3.27 -27.11
N LEU A 224 -34.25 -3.25 -28.38
CA LEU A 224 -35.63 -3.37 -28.87
C LEU A 224 -36.12 -4.83 -28.92
N ASP A 225 -35.21 -5.80 -28.80
CA ASP A 225 -35.53 -7.22 -28.89
C ASP A 225 -35.99 -7.79 -27.54
N ALA A 226 -36.94 -8.72 -27.55
CA ALA A 226 -37.53 -9.31 -26.34
C ALA A 226 -36.56 -10.20 -25.52
N TYR A 227 -35.42 -10.62 -26.11
CA TYR A 227 -34.40 -11.42 -25.45
C TYR A 227 -33.03 -11.27 -26.11
N LEU A 228 -31.96 -11.58 -25.37
CA LEU A 228 -30.58 -11.61 -25.87
C LEU A 228 -29.87 -12.88 -25.47
N TYR A 229 -29.02 -13.40 -26.35
CA TYR A 229 -28.12 -14.48 -25.95
C TYR A 229 -26.95 -13.93 -25.11
N VAL A 230 -26.48 -14.72 -24.14
CA VAL A 230 -25.32 -14.36 -23.29
C VAL A 230 -24.10 -13.96 -24.12
N ASN A 231 -23.79 -14.68 -25.21
CA ASN A 231 -22.69 -14.32 -26.10
C ASN A 231 -22.87 -12.94 -26.77
N GLN A 232 -24.09 -12.59 -27.19
CA GLN A 232 -24.39 -11.28 -27.79
C GLN A 232 -24.25 -10.15 -26.77
N MET A 233 -24.61 -10.41 -25.50
CA MET A 233 -24.39 -9.47 -24.41
C MET A 233 -22.89 -9.24 -24.17
N LEU A 234 -22.11 -10.32 -24.06
CA LEU A 234 -20.66 -10.25 -23.91
C LEU A 234 -19.99 -9.54 -25.11
N GLU A 235 -20.45 -9.80 -26.34
CA GLU A 235 -19.99 -9.09 -27.54
C GLU A 235 -20.31 -7.58 -27.47
N SER A 236 -21.49 -7.21 -26.98
CA SER A 236 -21.92 -5.81 -26.83
C SER A 236 -21.08 -5.07 -25.78
N LEU A 237 -20.83 -5.71 -24.63
CA LEU A 237 -19.97 -5.18 -23.56
C LEU A 237 -18.50 -5.06 -24.01
N ASN A 238 -18.02 -6.01 -24.83
CA ASN A 238 -16.65 -6.03 -25.33
C ASN A 238 -16.43 -5.30 -26.66
N GLY A 239 -17.50 -4.85 -27.32
CA GLY A 239 -17.49 -4.22 -28.63
C GLY A 239 -16.98 -2.76 -28.62
N GLY A 240 -16.89 -2.18 -29.81
CA GLY A 240 -16.57 -0.76 -29.99
C GLY A 240 -17.75 0.17 -29.68
N GLY A 241 -17.50 1.49 -29.65
CA GLY A 241 -18.55 2.48 -29.40
C GLY A 241 -19.11 2.42 -27.97
N SER A 242 -20.31 1.88 -27.81
CA SER A 242 -21.01 1.78 -26.51
C SER A 242 -20.29 0.89 -25.49
N GLY A 243 -19.68 -0.22 -25.93
CA GLY A 243 -18.94 -1.12 -25.03
C GLY A 243 -17.68 -0.48 -24.42
N VAL A 244 -17.09 0.54 -25.08
CA VAL A 244 -15.98 1.33 -24.50
C VAL A 244 -16.52 2.22 -23.38
N LYS A 245 -17.63 2.92 -23.62
CA LYS A 245 -18.27 3.79 -22.61
C LYS A 245 -18.72 3.01 -21.38
N TRP A 246 -19.32 1.83 -21.57
CA TRP A 246 -19.70 0.98 -20.45
C TRP A 246 -18.48 0.52 -19.65
N ARG A 247 -17.38 0.12 -20.30
CA ARG A 247 -16.16 -0.26 -19.57
C ARG A 247 -15.58 0.90 -18.76
N GLU A 248 -15.60 2.12 -19.29
CA GLU A 248 -15.18 3.32 -18.56
C GLU A 248 -16.10 3.61 -17.35
N GLN A 249 -17.42 3.46 -17.52
CA GLN A 249 -18.39 3.61 -16.44
C GLN A 249 -18.22 2.54 -15.34
N ILE A 250 -18.06 1.28 -15.72
CA ILE A 250 -17.81 0.15 -14.80
C ILE A 250 -16.51 0.39 -14.04
N LEU A 251 -15.44 0.75 -14.75
CA LEU A 251 -14.15 1.04 -14.14
C LEU A 251 -14.30 2.13 -13.08
N LYS A 252 -14.96 3.25 -13.43
CA LYS A 252 -15.18 4.36 -12.50
C LYS A 252 -16.03 3.93 -11.29
N TYR A 253 -17.11 3.18 -11.52
CA TYR A 253 -17.96 2.67 -10.44
C TYR A 253 -17.16 1.79 -9.46
N ILE A 254 -16.33 0.88 -9.95
CA ILE A 254 -15.46 0.04 -9.12
C ILE A 254 -14.46 0.89 -8.32
N GLN A 255 -13.84 1.88 -8.96
CA GLN A 255 -12.90 2.81 -8.31
C GLN A 255 -13.57 3.58 -7.17
N ASP A 256 -14.76 4.15 -7.44
CA ASP A 256 -15.50 4.96 -6.48
C ASP A 256 -16.05 4.13 -5.31
N LEU A 257 -16.57 2.92 -5.59
CA LEU A 257 -17.19 2.06 -4.57
C LEU A 257 -16.16 1.42 -3.63
N LEU A 258 -15.02 0.98 -4.17
CA LEU A 258 -14.01 0.24 -3.41
C LEU A 258 -12.81 1.10 -2.97
N ASP A 259 -12.76 2.37 -3.39
CA ASP A 259 -11.58 3.22 -3.27
C ASP A 259 -10.34 2.52 -3.86
N ALA A 260 -10.51 1.97 -5.07
CA ALA A 260 -9.51 1.18 -5.78
C ALA A 260 -8.88 1.97 -6.93
N GLN A 261 -7.56 1.93 -7.09
CA GLN A 261 -6.84 2.67 -8.15
C GLN A 261 -6.40 1.74 -9.30
N ILE A 262 -7.36 1.13 -10.01
CA ILE A 262 -7.10 0.37 -11.25
C ILE A 262 -7.31 1.26 -12.48
N THR A 263 -6.57 1.03 -13.57
CA THR A 263 -6.64 1.82 -14.81
C THR A 263 -7.35 1.11 -15.96
N SER A 264 -7.61 -0.19 -15.81
CA SER A 264 -8.30 -0.99 -16.82
C SER A 264 -8.99 -2.20 -16.20
N ILE A 265 -10.02 -2.70 -16.87
CA ILE A 265 -10.63 -4.00 -16.62
C ILE A 265 -10.41 -4.92 -17.82
N ASP A 266 -10.38 -6.22 -17.58
CA ASP A 266 -10.26 -7.24 -18.62
C ASP A 266 -11.53 -7.29 -19.48
N LYS A 267 -11.49 -8.08 -20.56
CA LYS A 267 -12.70 -8.39 -21.32
C LYS A 267 -13.67 -9.18 -20.44
N PHE A 268 -14.97 -8.90 -20.59
CA PHE A 268 -15.99 -9.69 -19.91
C PHE A 268 -16.11 -11.05 -20.57
N GLU A 269 -16.08 -12.11 -19.76
CA GLU A 269 -16.10 -13.49 -20.27
C GLU A 269 -17.30 -14.29 -19.78
N LYS A 270 -17.94 -13.87 -18.67
CA LYS A 270 -18.96 -14.66 -17.99
C LYS A 270 -20.11 -13.81 -17.49
N ILE A 271 -21.29 -14.39 -17.62
CA ILE A 271 -22.55 -13.89 -17.07
C ILE A 271 -23.11 -14.94 -16.12
N TYR A 272 -23.67 -14.49 -15.02
CA TYR A 272 -24.27 -15.32 -13.98
C TYR A 272 -25.72 -14.90 -13.76
N LYS A 273 -26.54 -15.85 -13.32
CA LYS A 273 -27.92 -15.59 -12.92
C LYS A 273 -27.95 -14.68 -11.70
N ALA A 274 -28.84 -13.70 -11.67
CA ALA A 274 -29.18 -12.98 -10.45
C ALA A 274 -30.36 -13.68 -9.77
N VAL A 275 -30.22 -13.98 -8.48
CA VAL A 275 -31.26 -14.66 -7.68
C VAL A 275 -31.79 -13.67 -6.66
N ASP A 276 -33.10 -13.39 -6.70
CA ASP A 276 -33.75 -12.56 -5.69
C ASP A 276 -33.58 -13.20 -4.30
N ASN A 277 -33.04 -12.42 -3.36
CA ASN A 277 -32.76 -12.88 -2.00
C ASN A 277 -33.94 -12.71 -1.03
N GLY A 278 -35.09 -12.22 -1.52
CA GLY A 278 -36.31 -11.98 -0.74
C GLY A 278 -36.22 -10.80 0.22
N LYS A 279 -35.15 -10.00 0.17
CA LYS A 279 -34.90 -8.82 1.01
C LYS A 279 -34.80 -7.53 0.19
N GLY A 280 -35.24 -7.55 -1.06
CA GLY A 280 -35.20 -6.41 -1.96
C GLY A 280 -33.87 -6.22 -2.70
N GLY A 281 -33.07 -7.28 -2.84
CA GLY A 281 -31.84 -7.27 -3.64
C GLY A 281 -31.54 -8.63 -4.25
N TYR A 282 -30.37 -8.77 -4.85
CA TYR A 282 -29.96 -9.97 -5.58
C TYR A 282 -28.72 -10.63 -4.97
N GLU A 283 -28.59 -11.94 -5.21
CA GLU A 283 -27.43 -12.76 -4.89
C GLU A 283 -26.93 -13.48 -6.14
N LEU A 284 -25.61 -13.75 -6.16
CA LEU A 284 -24.94 -14.41 -7.29
C LEU A 284 -25.40 -15.87 -7.43
N GLY A 285 -26.01 -16.19 -8.56
CA GLY A 285 -26.43 -17.55 -8.93
C GLY A 285 -25.41 -18.31 -9.77
N GLU A 286 -25.90 -19.30 -10.52
CA GLU A 286 -25.06 -20.12 -11.40
C GLU A 286 -24.60 -19.36 -12.65
N GLN A 287 -23.46 -19.78 -13.21
CA GLN A 287 -22.96 -19.26 -14.47
C GLN A 287 -23.89 -19.69 -15.61
N LEU A 288 -24.28 -18.73 -16.46
CA LEU A 288 -25.11 -19.00 -17.62
C LEU A 288 -24.25 -19.47 -18.81
N ALA A 289 -24.79 -20.41 -19.59
CA ALA A 289 -24.15 -20.87 -20.82
C ALA A 289 -24.18 -19.79 -21.90
N ALA A 290 -23.20 -19.78 -22.81
CA ALA A 290 -23.07 -18.76 -23.85
C ALA A 290 -24.30 -18.65 -24.78
N ASN A 291 -25.02 -19.75 -24.98
CA ASN A 291 -26.24 -19.83 -25.79
C ASN A 291 -27.54 -19.72 -24.96
N TYR A 292 -27.44 -19.40 -23.66
CA TYR A 292 -28.62 -19.11 -22.85
C TYR A 292 -29.28 -17.81 -23.31
N GLN A 293 -30.62 -17.80 -23.34
CA GLN A 293 -31.43 -16.64 -23.70
C GLN A 293 -31.83 -15.89 -22.43
N LEU A 294 -31.32 -14.66 -22.28
CA LEU A 294 -31.70 -13.71 -21.24
C LEU A 294 -33.03 -13.07 -21.63
N PHE A 295 -34.14 -13.55 -21.07
CA PHE A 295 -35.46 -12.94 -21.25
C PHE A 295 -35.68 -11.89 -20.16
N HIS A 296 -36.18 -10.70 -20.52
CA HIS A 296 -36.45 -9.64 -19.55
C HIS A 296 -37.37 -10.09 -18.41
N ASP A 297 -38.47 -10.78 -18.75
CA ASP A 297 -39.50 -11.15 -17.77
C ASP A 297 -39.03 -12.21 -16.76
N THR A 298 -38.11 -13.10 -17.16
CA THR A 298 -37.62 -14.18 -16.29
C THR A 298 -36.26 -13.89 -15.69
N ASP A 299 -35.45 -13.09 -16.37
CA ASP A 299 -34.10 -12.68 -15.99
C ASP A 299 -34.02 -11.14 -16.03
N PRO A 300 -34.76 -10.43 -15.15
CA PRO A 300 -34.80 -8.97 -15.12
C PRO A 300 -33.45 -8.35 -14.73
N TYR A 301 -32.60 -9.14 -14.07
CA TYR A 301 -31.22 -8.77 -13.75
C TYR A 301 -30.27 -9.94 -14.00
N PHE A 302 -29.02 -9.63 -14.27
CA PHE A 302 -27.94 -10.61 -14.36
C PHE A 302 -26.62 -10.02 -13.85
N TYR A 303 -25.70 -10.88 -13.47
CA TYR A 303 -24.36 -10.47 -13.05
C TYR A 303 -23.36 -10.62 -14.19
N VAL A 304 -22.48 -9.64 -14.34
CA VAL A 304 -21.29 -9.74 -15.20
C VAL A 304 -20.04 -9.86 -14.32
N GLU A 305 -19.22 -10.88 -14.57
CA GLU A 305 -17.90 -11.01 -13.91
C GLU A 305 -16.92 -10.01 -14.52
N VAL A 306 -16.36 -9.16 -13.68
CA VAL A 306 -15.34 -8.17 -14.02
C VAL A 306 -14.04 -8.54 -13.30
N THR A 307 -12.95 -8.62 -14.06
CA THR A 307 -11.60 -8.87 -13.54
C THR A 307 -10.63 -7.78 -14.00
N SER A 308 -9.50 -7.67 -13.30
CA SER A 308 -8.36 -6.85 -13.73
C SER A 308 -7.07 -7.59 -13.38
N LYS A 309 -6.84 -8.75 -14.00
CA LYS A 309 -5.79 -9.72 -13.58
C LYS A 309 -4.39 -9.11 -13.49
N LYS A 310 -4.09 -8.10 -14.32
CA LYS A 310 -2.79 -7.40 -14.31
C LYS A 310 -2.63 -6.37 -13.19
N GLN A 311 -3.72 -5.95 -12.53
CA GLN A 311 -3.70 -4.82 -11.59
C GLN A 311 -4.37 -5.12 -10.25
N ALA A 312 -5.27 -6.09 -10.17
CA ALA A 312 -5.98 -6.41 -8.95
C ALA A 312 -6.18 -7.93 -8.80
N ILE A 313 -6.32 -8.35 -7.55
CA ILE A 313 -6.85 -9.66 -7.21
C ILE A 313 -8.37 -9.59 -7.08
N GLY A 314 -9.01 -10.76 -7.00
CA GLY A 314 -10.44 -10.84 -6.76
C GLY A 314 -11.28 -10.68 -8.03
N LYS A 315 -12.59 -10.62 -7.83
CA LYS A 315 -13.58 -10.52 -8.89
C LYS A 315 -14.71 -9.59 -8.43
N PHE A 316 -15.10 -8.69 -9.32
CA PHE A 316 -16.27 -7.85 -9.11
C PHE A 316 -17.44 -8.43 -9.91
N TYR A 317 -18.53 -8.78 -9.25
CA TYR A 317 -19.76 -9.23 -9.89
C TYR A 317 -20.74 -8.07 -9.95
N LEU A 318 -20.80 -7.45 -11.12
CA LEU A 318 -21.61 -6.27 -11.40
C LEU A 318 -23.04 -6.67 -11.71
N LEU A 319 -24.02 -6.12 -10.99
CA LEU A 319 -25.44 -6.36 -11.28
C LEU A 319 -25.92 -5.40 -12.37
N ILE A 320 -26.45 -5.95 -13.46
CA ILE A 320 -26.98 -5.18 -14.59
C ILE A 320 -28.48 -5.49 -14.75
N GLU A 321 -29.26 -4.43 -14.96
CA GLU A 321 -30.67 -4.55 -15.33
C GLU A 321 -30.82 -4.92 -16.81
N ASN A 322 -31.62 -5.95 -17.07
CA ASN A 322 -31.94 -6.42 -18.40
C ASN A 322 -33.09 -5.60 -19.00
N TYR A 323 -32.88 -4.34 -19.36
CA TYR A 323 -33.96 -3.43 -19.78
C TYR A 323 -34.40 -3.62 -21.25
N VAL A 324 -35.72 -3.59 -21.52
CA VAL A 324 -36.28 -3.52 -22.88
C VAL A 324 -36.82 -2.11 -23.12
N ALA A 325 -36.31 -1.42 -24.15
CA ALA A 325 -36.95 -0.17 -24.58
C ALA A 325 -38.27 -0.51 -25.28
N ILE A 326 -39.38 -0.28 -24.59
CA ILE A 326 -40.70 -0.24 -25.24
C ILE A 326 -40.74 1.04 -26.07
N GLU A 327 -40.73 0.94 -27.39
CA GLU A 327 -41.15 2.07 -28.23
C GLU A 327 -42.57 2.44 -27.81
N ALA A 328 -42.74 3.65 -27.26
CA ALA A 328 -44.04 4.25 -27.15
C ALA A 328 -44.56 4.41 -28.58
N ILE A 329 -45.36 3.45 -29.04
CA ILE A 329 -46.18 3.60 -30.24
C ILE A 329 -47.19 4.70 -29.89
N THR A 330 -46.81 5.96 -30.11
CA THR A 330 -47.77 7.06 -30.18
C THR A 330 -48.71 6.75 -31.33
N GLN A 331 -49.95 6.38 -30.95
CA GLN A 331 -51.09 6.19 -31.84
C GLN A 331 -51.46 7.47 -32.60
#